data_AF-A0AAC9S8N8-F1
#
_entry.id   AF-A0AAC9S8N8-F1
#
_cell.length_a   1.000
_cell.length_b   1.000
_cell.length_c   1.000
_cell.angle_alpha   90.00
_cell.angle_beta   90.00
_cell.angle_gamma   90.00
#
_symmetry.space_group_name_H-M   'P 1'
#
loop_
_entity.id
_entity.type
_entity.pdbx_description
1 polymer ?
#
loop_
_entity_poly.entity_id
_entity_poly.type
_entity_poly.pdbx_seq_one_letter_code
_entity_poly.pdbx_strand_id
1 'polypeptide(L)'
;MGIGNQAIDWKAETMTNFKIVFFGKQGQVIGQRVVPCESHWDACAWGWANMPSKAEDFHVEEAQFEEKLSASEKEDDEVILNAFYILRKRAKLAKAFQR
;
A
#
# COMPACT_ATOMS: atom_id res chain seq x y z
N MET A 1 7.32 -40.18 33.77
CA MET A 1 7.32 -38.71 34.01
C MET A 1 8.53 -38.14 33.33
N GLY A 2 8.31 -37.28 32.35
CA GLY A 2 9.34 -36.67 31.52
C GLY A 2 8.64 -35.73 30.55
N ILE A 3 7.95 -34.72 31.10
CA ILE A 3 7.34 -33.65 30.32
C ILE A 3 8.51 -32.76 29.91
N GLY A 4 9.18 -33.16 28.83
CA GLY A 4 10.16 -32.32 28.15
C GLY A 4 9.37 -31.31 27.34
N ASN A 5 9.37 -30.07 27.81
CA ASN A 5 8.80 -28.90 27.15
C ASN A 5 9.11 -28.94 25.65
N GLN A 6 8.11 -29.26 24.83
CA GLN A 6 8.14 -28.89 23.43
C GLN A 6 8.24 -27.37 23.41
N ALA A 7 9.42 -26.87 23.04
CA ALA A 7 9.55 -25.50 22.60
C ALA A 7 8.48 -25.31 21.52
N ILE A 8 7.45 -24.53 21.85
CA ILE A 8 6.55 -23.96 20.87
C ILE A 8 7.45 -23.00 20.10
N ASP A 9 8.09 -23.53 19.06
CA ASP A 9 8.86 -22.73 18.12
C ASP A 9 7.86 -21.77 17.50
N TRP A 10 8.01 -20.50 17.83
CA TRP A 10 7.19 -19.44 17.31
C TRP A 10 7.52 -19.34 15.83
N LYS A 11 6.80 -20.12 15.00
CA LYS A 11 6.59 -19.79 13.61
C LYS A 11 5.82 -18.47 13.58
N ALA A 12 6.55 -17.37 13.74
CA ALA A 12 6.23 -16.15 13.03
C ALA A 12 6.43 -16.49 11.55
N GLU A 13 5.50 -17.29 11.01
CA GLU A 13 5.43 -17.63 9.59
C GLU A 13 5.42 -16.31 8.85
N THR A 14 6.43 -16.17 8.00
CA THR A 14 6.75 -15.05 7.13
C THR A 14 5.61 -14.84 6.13
N MET A 15 4.46 -14.42 6.62
CA MET A 15 3.29 -14.10 5.81
C MET A 15 3.59 -12.78 5.11
N THR A 16 3.94 -12.87 3.84
CA THR A 16 4.15 -11.72 2.97
C THR A 16 2.81 -11.36 2.35
N ASN A 17 2.48 -10.07 2.33
CA ASN A 17 1.30 -9.61 1.60
C ASN A 17 1.63 -9.64 0.11
N PHE A 18 0.80 -10.31 -0.67
CA PHE A 18 0.88 -10.31 -2.13
C PHE A 18 -0.30 -9.55 -2.71
N LYS A 19 -0.02 -8.67 -3.66
CA LYS A 19 -1.00 -8.02 -4.50
C LYS A 19 -1.25 -8.89 -5.73
N ILE A 20 -2.50 -9.30 -5.90
CA ILE A 20 -2.98 -10.08 -7.03
C ILE A 20 -3.86 -9.17 -7.88
N VAL A 21 -3.49 -9.00 -9.15
CA VAL A 21 -4.19 -8.15 -10.12
C VAL A 21 -4.80 -9.06 -11.19
N PHE A 22 -6.12 -8.98 -11.36
CA PHE A 22 -6.83 -9.76 -12.37
C PHE A 22 -7.06 -8.93 -13.63
N PHE A 23 -6.79 -9.54 -14.79
CA PHE A 23 -6.97 -8.95 -16.10
C PHE A 23 -8.11 -9.63 -16.85
N GLY A 24 -8.97 -8.84 -17.48
CA GLY A 24 -9.94 -9.31 -18.45
C GLY A 24 -9.45 -9.13 -19.89
N LYS A 25 -10.39 -9.20 -20.83
CA LYS A 25 -10.12 -9.00 -22.26
C LYS A 25 -9.30 -7.74 -22.55
N GLN A 26 -8.34 -7.87 -23.45
CA GLN A 26 -7.45 -6.78 -23.88
C GLN A 26 -6.58 -6.21 -22.76
N GLY A 27 -6.31 -6.98 -21.69
CA GLY A 27 -5.42 -6.57 -20.61
C GLY A 27 -6.04 -5.54 -19.66
N GLN A 28 -7.35 -5.34 -19.67
CA GLN A 28 -8.01 -4.42 -18.74
C GLN A 28 -7.95 -4.97 -17.31
N VAL A 29 -7.57 -4.15 -16.34
CA VAL A 29 -7.62 -4.54 -14.92
C VAL A 29 -9.09 -4.57 -14.48
N ILE A 30 -9.58 -5.73 -14.09
CA ILE A 30 -10.96 -5.91 -13.62
C ILE A 30 -11.07 -5.99 -12.10
N GLY A 31 -9.96 -6.20 -11.41
CA GLY A 31 -9.93 -6.25 -9.96
C GLY A 31 -8.53 -6.43 -9.39
N GLN A 32 -8.39 -6.08 -8.12
CA GLN A 32 -7.18 -6.34 -7.35
C GLN A 32 -7.54 -6.83 -5.94
N ARG A 33 -6.69 -7.68 -5.38
CA ARG A 33 -6.78 -8.20 -4.02
C ARG A 33 -5.40 -8.21 -3.39
N VAL A 34 -5.35 -7.94 -2.09
CA VAL A 34 -4.12 -8.10 -1.30
C VAL A 34 -4.38 -9.25 -0.34
N VAL A 35 -3.53 -10.27 -0.38
CA VAL A 35 -3.68 -11.48 0.42
C VAL A 35 -2.38 -11.80 1.14
N PRO A 36 -2.41 -12.12 2.44
CA PRO A 36 -1.24 -12.63 3.14
C PRO A 36 -1.01 -14.09 2.72
N CYS A 37 0.19 -14.41 2.24
CA CYS A 37 0.58 -15.77 1.87
C CYS A 37 2.01 -16.07 2.33
N GLU A 38 2.32 -17.35 2.56
CA GLU A 38 3.66 -17.79 2.96
C GLU A 38 4.68 -17.65 1.82
N SER A 39 4.23 -17.83 0.58
CA SER A 39 5.07 -17.72 -0.60
C SER A 39 4.32 -17.15 -1.82
N HIS A 40 5.10 -16.73 -2.81
CA HIS A 40 4.57 -16.30 -4.11
C HIS A 40 3.74 -17.39 -4.80
N TRP A 41 4.13 -18.67 -4.64
CA TRP A 41 3.39 -19.79 -5.23
C TRP A 41 2.03 -19.99 -4.58
N ASP A 42 1.93 -19.76 -3.27
CA ASP A 42 0.64 -19.83 -2.55
C ASP A 42 -0.28 -18.69 -3.00
N ALA A 43 0.27 -17.50 -3.23
CA ALA A 43 -0.47 -16.38 -3.80
C ALA A 43 -0.95 -16.68 -5.23
N CYS A 44 -0.15 -17.35 -6.06
CA CYS A 44 -0.58 -17.83 -7.38
C CYS A 44 -1.70 -18.88 -7.29
N ALA A 45 -1.58 -19.85 -6.37
CA ALA A 45 -2.61 -20.85 -6.13
C ALA A 45 -3.93 -20.19 -5.69
N TRP A 46 -3.85 -19.19 -4.81
CA TRP A 46 -5.01 -18.39 -4.40
C TRP A 46 -5.62 -17.65 -5.60
N GLY A 47 -4.79 -17.04 -6.46
CA GLY A 47 -5.20 -16.34 -7.67
C GLY A 47 -6.02 -17.21 -8.61
N TRP A 48 -5.54 -18.44 -8.89
CA TRP A 48 -6.28 -19.42 -9.69
C TRP A 48 -7.60 -19.83 -9.04
N ALA A 49 -7.60 -20.12 -7.73
CA ALA A 49 -8.80 -20.56 -7.02
C ALA A 49 -9.89 -19.48 -6.94
N ASN A 50 -9.51 -18.19 -6.96
CA ASN A 50 -10.40 -17.05 -6.80
C ASN A 50 -10.53 -16.21 -8.09
N MET A 51 -10.17 -16.77 -9.24
CA MET A 51 -10.22 -16.07 -10.52
C MET A 51 -11.67 -15.68 -10.88
N PRO A 52 -11.98 -14.39 -11.06
CA PRO A 52 -13.31 -13.95 -11.48
C PRO A 52 -13.68 -14.51 -12.86
N SER A 53 -14.97 -14.78 -13.10
CA SER A 53 -15.44 -15.33 -14.39
C SER A 53 -15.17 -14.45 -15.62
N LYS A 54 -14.89 -13.16 -15.41
CA LYS A 54 -14.53 -12.20 -16.47
C LYS A 54 -13.01 -12.05 -16.66
N ALA A 55 -12.21 -12.69 -15.81
CA ALA A 55 -10.76 -12.68 -15.91
C ALA A 55 -10.29 -13.67 -16.97
N GLU A 56 -9.25 -13.31 -17.69
CA GLU A 56 -8.51 -14.20 -18.59
C GLU A 56 -7.13 -14.53 -18.02
N ASP A 57 -6.58 -13.64 -17.17
CA ASP A 57 -5.25 -13.81 -16.57
C ASP A 57 -5.14 -13.07 -15.22
N PHE A 58 -4.06 -13.30 -14.48
CA PHE A 58 -3.70 -12.53 -13.30
C PHE A 58 -2.18 -12.41 -13.12
N HIS A 59 -1.78 -11.38 -12.38
CA HIS A 59 -0.40 -11.13 -11.99
C HIS A 59 -0.27 -11.05 -10.48
N VAL A 60 0.84 -11.54 -9.95
CA VAL A 60 1.13 -11.57 -8.52
C VAL A 60 2.41 -10.78 -8.27
N GLU A 61 2.34 -9.82 -7.35
CA GLU A 61 3.48 -9.05 -6.88
C GLU A 61 3.51 -9.06 -5.37
N GLU A 62 4.70 -9.05 -4.77
CA GLU A 62 4.80 -8.76 -3.34
C GLU A 62 4.32 -7.33 -3.11
N ALA A 63 3.33 -7.18 -2.24
CA ALA A 63 2.85 -5.87 -1.82
C ALA A 63 3.90 -5.27 -0.89
N GLN A 64 4.92 -4.66 -1.48
CA GLN A 64 5.74 -3.70 -0.78
C GLN A 64 4.80 -2.55 -0.44
N PHE A 65 4.48 -2.41 0.85
CA PHE A 65 3.88 -1.19 1.36
C PHE A 65 4.95 -0.09 1.28
N GLU A 66 5.28 0.34 0.06
CA GLU A 66 5.79 1.69 -0.13
C GLU A 66 4.65 2.61 0.28
N GLU A 67 4.76 3.09 1.50
CA GLU A 67 4.03 4.25 1.99
C GLU A 67 4.15 5.33 0.91
N LYS A 68 3.10 5.52 0.11
CA LYS A 68 3.04 6.56 -0.92
C LYS A 68 3.03 7.92 -0.21
N LEU A 69 4.19 8.37 0.24
CA LEU A 69 4.46 9.69 0.79
C LEU A 69 4.28 10.82 -0.24
N SER A 70 4.04 10.49 -1.52
CA SER A 70 3.91 11.48 -2.60
C SER A 70 2.59 12.26 -2.62
N ALA A 71 1.60 11.86 -1.82
CA ALA A 71 0.41 12.70 -1.58
C ALA A 71 0.59 13.61 -0.35
N SER A 72 1.36 13.18 0.66
CA SER A 72 1.58 13.93 1.91
C SER A 72 2.42 15.18 1.67
N GLU A 73 3.46 15.11 0.84
CA GLU A 73 4.36 16.26 0.63
C GLU A 73 3.64 17.48 0.05
N LYS A 74 2.64 17.28 -0.82
CA LYS A 74 1.87 18.41 -1.39
C LYS A 74 0.90 19.02 -0.39
N GLU A 75 0.26 18.22 0.46
CA GLU A 75 -0.60 18.73 1.53
C GLU A 75 0.23 19.44 2.61
N ASP A 76 1.39 18.89 2.99
CA ASP A 76 2.29 19.48 3.96
C ASP A 76 2.87 20.81 3.45
N ASP A 77 3.23 20.90 2.16
CA ASP A 77 3.66 22.15 1.53
C ASP A 77 2.56 23.24 1.59
N GLU A 78 1.31 22.89 1.31
CA GLU A 78 0.18 23.84 1.39
C GLU A 78 -0.08 24.31 2.83
N VAL A 79 0.04 23.43 3.81
CA VAL A 79 -0.10 23.75 5.23
C VAL A 79 1.03 24.68 5.68
N ILE A 80 2.27 24.41 5.28
CA ILE A 80 3.44 25.24 5.58
C ILE A 80 3.30 26.62 4.94
N LEU A 81 2.91 26.70 3.66
CA LEU A 81 2.68 27.96 2.96
C LEU A 81 1.60 28.81 3.63
N ASN A 82 0.51 28.19 4.06
CA ASN A 82 -0.57 28.88 4.77
C ASN A 82 -0.11 29.40 6.14
N ALA A 83 0.68 28.61 6.88
CA ALA A 83 1.24 29.04 8.16
C ALA A 83 2.16 30.26 7.99
N PHE A 84 3.05 30.24 7.00
CA PHE A 84 3.92 31.39 6.68
C PHE A 84 3.12 32.62 6.24
N TYR A 85 2.06 32.45 5.44
CA TYR A 85 1.19 33.55 5.04
C TYR A 85 0.54 34.24 6.26
N ILE A 86 -0.01 33.46 7.18
CA ILE A 86 -0.64 33.98 8.40
C ILE A 86 0.38 34.72 9.28
N LEU A 87 1.57 34.15 9.48
CA LEU A 87 2.65 34.77 10.25
C LEU A 87 3.10 36.09 9.61
N ARG A 88 3.30 36.11 8.29
CA ARG A 88 3.71 37.31 7.55
C ARG A 88 2.65 38.42 7.58
N LYS A 89 1.36 38.05 7.54
CA LYS A 89 0.23 38.97 7.70
C LYS A 89 0.18 39.57 9.10
N ARG A 90 0.37 38.75 10.15
CA ARG A 90 0.40 39.20 11.55
C ARG A 90 1.60 40.09 11.88
N ALA A 91 2.76 39.79 11.30
CA ALA A 91 3.97 40.61 11.44
C ALA A 91 3.92 41.93 10.65
N LYS A 92 2.81 42.24 9.95
CA LYS A 92 2.66 43.39 9.02
C LYS A 92 3.74 43.44 7.93
N LEU A 93 4.32 42.30 7.59
CA LEU A 93 5.36 42.14 6.56
C LEU A 93 4.77 41.90 5.16
N ALA A 94 3.45 41.80 5.04
CA ALA A 94 2.75 41.94 3.77
C ALA A 94 2.71 43.43 3.39
N LYS A 95 3.87 44.02 3.08
CA LYS A 95 3.90 45.32 2.43
C LYS A 95 3.24 45.18 1.07
N ALA A 96 2.25 46.06 0.86
CA ALA A 96 1.48 46.17 -0.36
C ALA A 96 2.39 46.10 -1.59
N PHE A 97 2.12 45.14 -2.47
CA PHE A 97 2.43 45.28 -3.87
C PHE A 97 1.48 46.37 -4.40
N GLN A 98 1.82 47.63 -4.14
CA GLN A 98 1.26 48.75 -4.91
C GLN A 98 1.87 48.66 -6.30
N ARG A 99 1.00 48.77 -7.30
CA ARG A 99 1.31 48.87 -8.74
C ARG A 99 2.48 49.80 -9.03
#